data_AF-A0A831Y734-F1
#
_entry.id   AF-A0A831Y734-F1
#
_cell.length_a   1.000
_cell.length_b   1.000
_cell.length_c   1.000
_cell.angle_alpha   90.00
_cell.angle_beta   90.00
_cell.angle_gamma   90.00
#
_symmetry.space_group_name_H-M   'P 1'
#
loop_
_entity.id
_entity.type
_entity.pdbx_description
1 polymer ?
#
loop_
_entity_poly.entity_id
_entity_poly.type
_entity_poly.pdbx_seq_one_letter_code
_entity_poly.pdbx_strand_id
1 'polypeptide(L)'
;MPFADPDPTDPTVLVGVGLPADADATRDMAWVFAEEFARMGLDGPRILRLFRSPFYAGAHQALRRLGEPAIVAIVEECVSVFGRHARPEA
;
A
#
# COMPACT_ATOMS: atom_id res chain seq x y z
N MET A 1 -34.73 -3.40 -5.31
CA MET A 1 -33.37 -3.75 -4.89
C MET A 1 -33.39 -5.14 -4.29
N PRO A 2 -32.61 -6.10 -4.79
CA PRO A 2 -32.30 -7.33 -4.08
C PRO A 2 -31.73 -7.01 -2.70
N PHE A 3 -31.99 -7.86 -1.69
CA PHE A 3 -31.58 -7.62 -0.30
C PHE A 3 -30.07 -7.36 -0.11
N ALA A 4 -29.23 -7.85 -1.02
CA ALA A 4 -27.76 -7.75 -0.92
C ALA A 4 -27.13 -6.64 -1.78
N ASP A 5 -27.90 -5.92 -2.58
CA ASP A 5 -27.35 -4.84 -3.41
C ASP A 5 -27.30 -3.54 -2.60
N PRO A 6 -26.14 -2.88 -2.51
CA PRO A 6 -26.04 -1.59 -1.85
C PRO A 6 -26.90 -0.55 -2.56
N ASP A 7 -27.76 0.14 -1.82
CA ASP A 7 -28.59 1.21 -2.35
C ASP A 7 -27.71 2.46 -2.60
N PRO A 8 -27.55 2.92 -3.85
CA PRO A 8 -26.72 4.09 -4.16
C PRO A 8 -27.28 5.40 -3.59
N THR A 9 -28.51 5.40 -3.08
CA THR A 9 -29.16 6.57 -2.45
C THR A 9 -29.13 6.52 -0.92
N ASP A 10 -28.61 5.44 -0.32
CA ASP A 10 -28.48 5.33 1.14
C ASP A 10 -27.42 6.33 1.65
N PRO A 11 -27.80 7.33 2.47
CA PRO A 11 -26.87 8.32 3.00
C PRO A 11 -25.86 7.72 4.00
N THR A 12 -26.06 6.47 4.44
CA THR A 12 -25.21 5.77 5.41
C THR A 12 -24.25 4.77 4.75
N VAL A 13 -24.31 4.61 3.43
CA VAL A 13 -23.37 3.75 2.70
C VAL A 13 -21.93 4.25 2.88
N LEU A 14 -21.00 3.32 3.14
CA LEU A 14 -19.59 3.67 3.25
C LEU A 14 -19.03 4.02 1.87
N VAL A 15 -18.57 5.26 1.71
CA VAL A 15 -17.90 5.74 0.50
C VAL A 15 -16.47 6.13 0.85
N GLY A 16 -15.51 5.51 0.16
CA GLY A 16 -14.11 5.91 0.26
C GLY A 16 -13.91 7.29 -0.38
N VAL A 17 -13.28 8.21 0.36
CA VAL A 17 -12.93 9.55 -0.13
C VAL A 17 -11.42 9.76 -0.08
N GLY A 18 -10.87 10.36 -1.13
CA GLY A 18 -9.46 10.77 -1.15
C GLY A 18 -9.30 12.14 -0.51
N LEU A 19 -8.42 12.25 0.48
CA LEU A 19 -8.02 13.55 1.04
C LEU A 19 -6.76 14.06 0.32
N PRO A 20 -6.62 15.39 0.12
CA PRO A 20 -5.38 15.96 -0.40
C PRO A 20 -4.20 15.58 0.50
N ALA A 21 -3.16 15.03 -0.11
CA ALA A 21 -1.90 14.75 0.54
C ALA A 21 -0.77 15.33 -0.31
N ASP A 22 0.22 15.93 0.36
CA ASP A 22 1.44 16.36 -0.31
C ASP A 22 2.36 15.15 -0.62
N ALA A 23 3.49 15.44 -1.26
CA ALA A 23 4.44 14.40 -1.65
C ALA A 23 5.10 13.73 -0.44
N ASP A 24 5.27 14.44 0.68
CA ASP A 24 5.92 13.92 1.88
C ASP A 24 4.98 12.96 2.61
N ALA A 25 3.72 13.35 2.80
CA ALA A 25 2.69 12.45 3.33
C ALA A 25 2.51 11.19 2.46
N THR A 26 2.61 11.33 1.13
CA THR A 26 2.56 10.18 0.21
C THR A 26 3.78 9.27 0.39
N ARG A 27 4.97 9.85 0.61
CA ARG A 27 6.20 9.10 0.87
C ARG A 27 6.13 8.35 2.19
N ASP A 28 5.67 9.00 3.25
CA ASP A 28 5.51 8.37 4.58
C ASP A 28 4.54 7.18 4.49
N MET A 29 3.41 7.35 3.80
CA MET A 29 2.46 6.27 3.55
C MET A 29 3.08 5.11 2.75
N ALA A 30 3.86 5.40 1.70
CA ALA A 30 4.55 4.38 0.92
C ALA A 30 5.56 3.60 1.78
N TRP A 31 6.26 4.29 2.67
CA TRP A 31 7.21 3.67 3.59
C TRP A 31 6.50 2.72 4.56
N VAL A 32 5.38 3.13 5.17
CA VAL A 32 4.58 2.26 6.04
C VAL A 32 4.08 1.03 5.29
N PHE A 33 3.58 1.17 4.06
CA PHE A 33 3.18 -0.02 3.28
C PHE A 33 4.34 -1.00 3.07
N ALA A 34 5.52 -0.49 2.70
CA ALA A 34 6.69 -1.34 2.48
C ALA A 34 7.20 -1.98 3.79
N GLU A 35 7.21 -1.23 4.89
CA GLU A 35 7.56 -1.71 6.22
C GLU A 35 6.67 -2.88 6.65
N GLU A 36 5.36 -2.70 6.62
CA GLU A 36 4.41 -3.70 7.11
C GLU A 36 4.57 -5.03 6.38
N PHE A 37 4.67 -4.99 5.04
CA PHE A 37 4.87 -6.21 4.26
C PHE A 37 6.27 -6.81 4.44
N ALA A 38 7.31 -6.00 4.66
CA ALA A 38 8.64 -6.50 4.98
C ALA A 38 8.64 -7.21 6.35
N ARG A 39 7.94 -6.67 7.35
CA ARG A 39 7.74 -7.31 8.68
C ARG A 39 6.96 -8.62 8.57
N MET A 40 6.01 -8.71 7.63
CA MET A 40 5.28 -9.93 7.31
C MET A 40 6.09 -10.96 6.49
N GLY A 41 7.33 -10.63 6.11
CA GLY A 41 8.24 -11.56 5.41
C GLY A 41 8.12 -11.58 3.90
N LEU A 42 7.52 -10.56 3.29
CA LEU A 42 7.58 -10.39 1.84
C LEU A 42 8.95 -9.85 1.44
N ASP A 43 9.48 -10.36 0.33
CA ASP A 43 10.70 -9.85 -0.29
C ASP A 43 10.41 -8.62 -1.18
N GLY A 44 11.48 -7.90 -1.56
CA GLY A 44 11.38 -6.68 -2.36
C GLY A 44 10.55 -6.86 -3.65
N PRO A 45 10.80 -7.88 -4.48
CA PRO A 45 9.99 -8.13 -5.67
C PRO A 45 8.51 -8.37 -5.39
N ARG A 46 8.15 -9.05 -4.29
CA ARG A 46 6.75 -9.24 -3.89
C ARG A 46 6.11 -7.93 -3.45
N ILE A 47 6.82 -7.12 -2.67
CA ILE A 47 6.32 -5.81 -2.21
C ILE A 47 6.13 -4.88 -3.41
N LEU A 48 7.09 -4.79 -4.34
CA LEU A 48 6.97 -3.95 -5.55
C LEU A 48 5.76 -4.31 -6.42
N ARG A 49 5.37 -5.59 -6.48
CA ARG A 49 4.15 -5.98 -7.21
C ARG A 49 2.87 -5.39 -6.60
N LEU A 50 2.84 -5.15 -5.30
CA LEU A 50 1.70 -4.50 -4.63
C LEU A 50 1.55 -3.06 -5.14
N PHE A 51 2.65 -2.30 -5.18
CA PHE A 51 2.67 -0.93 -5.72
C PHE A 51 2.30 -0.86 -7.20
N ARG A 52 2.61 -1.88 -8.01
CA ARG A 52 2.28 -1.90 -9.44
C ARG A 52 0.84 -2.30 -9.74
N SER A 53 0.12 -2.87 -8.77
CA SER A 53 -1.23 -3.38 -8.98
C SER A 53 -2.29 -2.34 -8.58
N PRO A 54 -3.19 -1.94 -9.51
CA PRO A 54 -4.28 -1.01 -9.20
C PRO A 54 -5.26 -1.51 -8.13
N PHE A 55 -5.28 -2.83 -7.86
CA PHE A 55 -6.06 -3.42 -6.78
C PHE A 55 -5.63 -2.85 -5.41
N TYR A 56 -4.34 -2.58 -5.21
CA TYR A 56 -3.82 -1.93 -4.00
C TYR A 56 -3.79 -0.42 -4.21
N ALA A 57 -4.97 0.19 -4.21
CA ALA A 57 -5.17 1.58 -4.60
C ALA A 57 -4.20 2.57 -3.92
N GLY A 58 -4.00 2.48 -2.60
CA GLY A 58 -3.08 3.36 -1.87
C GLY A 58 -1.63 3.25 -2.33
N ALA A 59 -1.09 2.02 -2.39
CA ALA A 59 0.28 1.77 -2.84
C ALA A 59 0.45 2.15 -4.32
N HIS A 60 -0.55 1.86 -5.15
CA HIS A 60 -0.52 2.21 -6.56
C HIS A 60 -0.53 3.72 -6.79
N GLN A 61 -1.32 4.47 -6.02
CA GLN A 61 -1.31 5.93 -6.08
C GLN A 61 0.04 6.51 -5.64
N ALA A 62 0.66 5.95 -4.60
CA ALA A 62 2.00 6.35 -4.19
C ALA A 62 3.03 6.14 -5.31
N LEU A 63 2.98 5.01 -6.02
CA LEU A 63 3.82 4.76 -7.18
C LEU A 63 3.60 5.79 -8.30
N ARG A 64 2.33 6.10 -8.60
CA ARG A 64 1.98 7.09 -9.64
C ARG A 64 2.44 8.50 -9.28
N ARG A 65 2.46 8.84 -8.00
CA ARG A 65 2.80 10.18 -7.50
C ARG A 65 4.30 10.38 -7.32
N LEU A 66 5.01 9.40 -6.76
CA LEU A 66 6.43 9.49 -6.42
C LEU A 66 7.36 8.93 -7.50
N GLY A 67 6.85 8.00 -8.32
CA GLY A 67 7.60 7.32 -9.37
C GLY A 67 8.32 6.05 -8.90
N GLU A 68 8.61 5.17 -9.86
CA GLU A 68 9.23 3.86 -9.63
C GLU A 68 10.56 3.94 -8.85
N PRO A 69 11.52 4.85 -9.15
CA PRO A 69 12.80 4.88 -8.44
C PRO A 69 12.65 5.16 -6.95
N ALA A 70 11.72 6.04 -6.58
CA ALA A 70 11.47 6.37 -5.17
C ALA A 70 10.86 5.17 -4.42
N ILE A 71 9.91 4.48 -5.04
CA ILE A 71 9.30 3.28 -4.44
C ILE A 71 10.32 2.15 -4.29
N VAL A 72 11.18 1.93 -5.28
CA VAL A 72 12.25 0.92 -5.20
C VAL A 72 13.18 1.21 -4.02
N ALA A 73 13.63 2.45 -3.86
CA ALA A 73 14.50 2.83 -2.74
C ALA A 73 13.82 2.59 -1.38
N ILE A 74 12.55 2.96 -1.24
CA ILE A 74 11.76 2.74 -0.01
C ILE A 74 11.65 1.24 0.30
N VAL A 75 11.35 0.42 -0.71
CA VAL A 75 11.19 -1.04 -0.53
C VAL A 75 12.52 -1.70 -0.16
N GLU A 76 13.61 -1.31 -0.80
CA GLU A 76 14.96 -1.82 -0.48
C GLU A 76 15.37 -1.46 0.95
N GLU A 77 15.11 -0.22 1.37
CA GLU A 77 15.34 0.22 2.75
C GLU A 77 14.52 -0.64 3.74
N CYS A 78 13.21 -0.75 3.53
CA CYS A 78 12.33 -1.49 4.44
C CYS A 78 12.69 -2.97 4.53
N VAL A 79 12.99 -3.63 3.41
CA VAL A 79 13.43 -5.04 3.41
C VAL A 79 14.76 -5.19 4.12
N SER A 80 15.70 -4.25 3.92
CA SER A 80 17.00 -4.25 4.60
C SER A 80 16.86 -4.07 6.12
N VAL A 81 15.93 -3.24 6.59
CA VAL A 81 15.75 -2.96 8.02
C VAL A 81 14.90 -4.05 8.69
N PHE A 82 13.74 -4.39 8.11
CA PHE A 82 12.70 -5.18 8.77
C PHE A 82 12.60 -6.63 8.28
N GLY A 83 13.08 -6.93 7.07
CA GLY A 83 12.96 -8.26 6.45
C GLY A 83 13.71 -9.39 7.19
N ARG A 84 14.63 -9.04 8.11
CA ARG A 84 15.37 -10.03 8.93
C ARG A 84 14.55 -10.63 10.07
N HIS A 85 13.41 -10.03 10.43
CA HIS A 85 12.59 -10.49 11.55
C HIS A 85 11.53 -11.52 11.16
N ALA A 86 11.29 -11.72 9.86
CA ALA A 86 10.38 -12.73 9.36
C ALA A 86 11.07 -14.11 9.32
N ARG A 87 11.24 -14.72 10.49
CA ARG A 87 11.59 -16.15 10.56
C ARG A 87 10.27 -16.93 10.45
N PRO A 88 10.13 -17.91 9.53
CA PRO A 88 8.95 -18.76 9.52
C PRO A 88 8.88 -19.54 10.85
N GLU A 89 7.69 -19.64 11.42
CA GLU A 89 7.40 -20.71 12.37
C GLU A 89 7.62 -22.05 11.62
N ALA A 90 8.40 -22.92 12.24
CA ALA A 90 8.80 -24.22 11.71
C ALA A 90 7.64 -25.23 11.75
#